data_AF-A0A8C0LDZ7-F1
#
_entry.id   AF-A0A8C0LDZ7-F1
#
_cell.length_a   1.000
_cell.length_b   1.000
_cell.length_c   1.000
_cell.angle_alpha   90.00
_cell.angle_beta   90.00
_cell.angle_gamma   90.00
#
_symmetry.space_group_name_H-M   'P 1'
#
loop_
_entity.id
_entity.type
_entity.pdbx_description
1 polymer ?
#
loop_
_entity_poly.entity_id
_entity_poly.type
_entity_poly.pdbx_seq_one_letter_code
_entity_poly.pdbx_strand_id
1 'polypeptide(L)'
;MAEPTVCSFLTKVLCANGGRMLLQDLRGHVELSEARLRDVLRQAGPERFLLQEAQAQAEGAPGGAGGAGGAGGAGGAGGGPRAWRVVAVSSARLCARYQRGDCQACDQLHLCRRHMLGKCPNRDCWSTCTLSHDIHTPVNMQVLKNHGLFGLNEAQLRILLLQNDPCLLPEVCLLYNKGEALYGYCNLKDKCNKFHVCKSFVRGECRLPKCKRSHQLTHASALTLLQDQGLNIPSVINFQIISTYKHMKLHKMLENQDNSASSAEYAQGLEKQGVHVAGAAEASPLASVPAQSAKKPHTGKP
;
A
#
# COMPACT_ATOMS: atom_id res chain seq x y z
N MET A 1 0.18 -24.99 -3.53
CA MET A 1 0.35 -23.99 -2.46
C MET A 1 1.70 -24.23 -1.82
N ALA A 2 2.51 -23.19 -1.60
CA ALA A 2 3.77 -23.34 -0.88
C ALA A 2 3.51 -23.86 0.54
N GLU A 3 4.41 -24.68 1.08
CA GLU A 3 4.24 -25.29 2.40
C GLU A 3 4.12 -24.19 3.48
N PRO A 4 3.03 -24.14 4.28
CA PRO A 4 2.81 -23.07 5.26
C PRO A 4 3.95 -22.92 6.27
N THR A 5 4.57 -24.02 6.67
CA THR A 5 5.71 -24.11 7.59
C THR A 5 6.94 -23.42 7.02
N VAL A 6 7.30 -23.73 5.77
CA VAL A 6 8.45 -23.14 5.07
C VAL A 6 8.25 -21.63 4.93
N CYS A 7 7.05 -21.19 4.54
CA CYS A 7 6.79 -19.77 4.43
C CYS A 7 6.85 -19.05 5.79
N SER A 8 6.38 -19.68 6.88
CA SER A 8 6.50 -19.08 8.22
C SER A 8 7.99 -18.93 8.61
N PHE A 9 8.80 -19.95 8.34
CA PHE A 9 10.24 -19.93 8.56
C PHE A 9 10.93 -18.82 7.75
N LEU A 10 10.62 -18.70 6.45
CA LEU A 10 11.18 -17.65 5.59
C LEU A 10 10.80 -16.25 6.09
N THR A 11 9.54 -16.04 6.51
CA THR A 11 9.12 -14.77 7.13
C THR A 11 9.93 -14.49 8.40
N LYS A 12 10.18 -15.49 9.24
CA LYS A 12 10.99 -15.37 10.46
C LYS A 12 12.43 -14.96 10.16
N VAL A 13 13.08 -15.61 9.19
CA VAL A 13 14.45 -15.28 8.76
C VAL A 13 14.52 -13.86 8.19
N LEU A 14 13.59 -13.48 7.30
CA LEU A 14 13.56 -12.13 6.75
C LEU A 14 13.39 -11.09 7.86
N CYS A 15 12.44 -11.27 8.78
CA CYS A 15 12.19 -10.31 9.85
C CYS A 15 13.34 -10.24 10.87
N ALA A 16 14.07 -11.34 11.09
CA ALA A 16 15.31 -11.32 11.88
C ALA A 16 16.41 -10.47 11.22
N ASN A 17 16.38 -10.35 9.89
CA ASN A 17 17.33 -9.59 9.08
C ASN A 17 16.73 -8.27 8.56
N GLY A 18 15.87 -7.62 9.35
CA GLY A 18 15.34 -6.29 9.00
C GLY A 18 14.23 -6.29 7.95
N GLY A 19 13.60 -7.44 7.68
CA GLY A 19 12.39 -7.59 6.87
C GLY A 19 12.63 -7.70 5.37
N ARG A 20 13.90 -7.64 4.93
CA ARG A 20 14.33 -7.83 3.54
C ARG A 20 15.72 -8.46 3.49
N MET A 21 16.01 -9.24 2.44
CA MET A 21 17.35 -9.78 2.18
C MET A 21 17.57 -9.95 0.67
N LEU A 22 18.81 -10.11 0.23
CA LEU A 22 19.06 -10.66 -1.10
C LEU A 22 18.69 -12.15 -1.11
N LEU A 23 18.24 -12.64 -2.26
CA LEU A 23 17.86 -14.04 -2.46
C LEU A 23 19.04 -14.98 -2.21
N GLN A 24 20.25 -14.56 -2.57
CA GLN A 24 21.49 -15.31 -2.33
C GLN A 24 21.75 -15.47 -0.82
N ASP A 25 21.59 -14.40 -0.04
CA ASP A 25 21.78 -14.44 1.42
C ASP A 25 20.70 -15.29 2.08
N LEU A 26 19.44 -15.14 1.64
CA LEU A 26 18.32 -15.93 2.15
C LEU A 26 18.53 -17.44 1.94
N ARG A 27 19.16 -17.82 0.82
CA ARG A 27 19.53 -19.21 0.55
C ARG A 27 20.49 -19.78 1.59
N GLY A 28 21.38 -18.96 2.17
CA GLY A 28 22.27 -19.38 3.25
C GLY A 28 21.55 -19.85 4.53
N HIS A 29 20.26 -19.56 4.67
CA HIS A 29 19.44 -19.95 5.83
C HIS A 29 18.52 -21.15 5.57
N VAL A 30 18.50 -21.70 4.35
CA VAL A 30 17.62 -22.81 3.98
C VAL A 30 18.38 -23.89 3.21
N GLU A 31 18.05 -25.14 3.47
CA GLU A 31 18.57 -26.30 2.72
C GLU A 31 17.80 -26.49 1.40
N LEU A 32 17.63 -25.41 0.63
CA LEU A 32 16.95 -25.41 -0.66
C LEU A 32 17.88 -24.93 -1.76
N SER A 33 17.78 -25.55 -2.94
CA SER A 33 18.40 -24.98 -4.14
C SER A 33 17.75 -23.62 -4.46
N GLU A 34 18.51 -22.74 -5.12
CA GLU A 34 18.02 -21.40 -5.46
C GLU A 34 16.76 -21.44 -6.33
N ALA A 35 16.69 -22.39 -7.27
CA ALA A 35 15.50 -22.61 -8.10
C ALA A 35 14.28 -22.98 -7.23
N ARG A 36 14.44 -23.93 -6.31
CA ARG A 36 13.37 -24.35 -5.40
C ARG A 36 12.93 -23.23 -4.46
N LEU A 37 13.87 -22.43 -3.94
CA LEU A 37 13.55 -21.26 -3.12
C LEU A 37 12.74 -20.23 -3.92
N ARG A 38 13.16 -19.91 -5.15
CA ARG A 38 12.39 -19.01 -6.03
C ARG A 38 10.97 -19.54 -6.29
N ASP A 39 10.82 -20.84 -6.53
CA ASP A 39 9.52 -21.44 -6.77
C ASP A 39 8.61 -21.34 -5.54
N VAL A 40 9.14 -21.63 -4.34
CA VAL A 40 8.42 -21.45 -3.07
C VAL A 40 7.95 -20.01 -2.90
N LEU A 41 8.86 -19.04 -3.11
CA LEU A 41 8.53 -17.62 -2.96
C LEU A 41 7.48 -17.16 -3.97
N ARG A 42 7.59 -17.58 -5.24
CA ARG A 42 6.61 -17.27 -6.30
C ARG A 42 5.24 -17.89 -6.02
N GLN A 43 5.20 -19.13 -5.54
CA GLN A 43 3.96 -19.82 -5.17
C GLN A 43 3.27 -19.18 -3.97
N ALA A 44 4.04 -18.67 -3.01
CA ALA A 44 3.50 -17.92 -1.86
C ALA A 44 2.96 -16.53 -2.28
N GLY A 45 3.51 -15.98 -3.36
CA GLY A 45 3.01 -14.77 -3.99
C GLY A 45 3.43 -13.46 -3.30
N PRO A 46 3.18 -12.31 -3.97
CA PRO A 46 3.67 -11.00 -3.56
C PRO A 46 3.01 -10.44 -2.29
N GLU A 47 1.86 -11.00 -1.89
CA GLU A 47 1.20 -10.63 -0.63
C GLU A 47 1.91 -11.22 0.60
N ARG A 48 2.86 -12.15 0.39
CA ARG A 48 3.70 -12.74 1.45
C ARG A 48 5.19 -12.50 1.22
N PHE A 49 5.68 -12.65 -0.02
CA PHE A 49 7.05 -12.36 -0.39
C PHE A 49 7.11 -11.58 -1.69
N LEU A 50 7.54 -10.33 -1.60
CA LEU A 50 7.77 -9.50 -2.77
C LEU A 50 9.19 -9.75 -3.30
N LEU A 51 9.27 -10.26 -4.53
CA LEU A 51 10.53 -10.40 -5.27
C LEU A 51 10.70 -9.19 -6.18
N GLN A 52 11.80 -8.46 -5.97
CA GLN A 52 12.15 -7.30 -6.77
C GLN A 52 13.58 -7.46 -7.28
N GLU A 53 13.79 -7.18 -8.57
CA GLU A 53 15.13 -7.08 -9.12
C GLU A 53 15.83 -5.86 -8.51
N ALA A 54 16.93 -6.09 -7.81
CA ALA A 54 17.75 -5.04 -7.25
C ALA A 54 18.82 -4.67 -8.29
N GLN A 55 18.79 -3.43 -8.76
CA GLN A 55 19.96 -2.86 -9.41
C GLN A 55 21.07 -2.80 -8.36
N ALA A 56 22.27 -3.28 -8.71
CA ALA A 56 23.45 -3.22 -7.86
C ALA A 56 23.94 -1.76 -7.76
N GLN A 57 23.14 -0.90 -7.14
CA GLN A 57 23.60 0.38 -6.61
C GLN A 57 23.69 0.21 -5.10
N ALA A 58 24.91 0.36 -4.60
CA ALA A 58 25.31 0.13 -3.22
C ALA A 58 24.34 0.79 -2.24
N GLU A 59 23.80 0.00 -1.31
CA GLU A 59 23.26 0.56 -0.07
C GLU A 59 24.46 1.11 0.74
N GLY A 60 24.83 2.37 0.47
CA GLY A 60 25.99 3.00 1.08
C GLY A 60 25.98 4.54 0.94
N ALA A 61 25.71 5.20 2.06
CA ALA A 61 25.92 6.61 2.39
C ALA A 61 25.02 7.71 1.74
N PRO A 62 24.51 8.67 2.54
CA PRO A 62 23.96 9.92 2.05
C PRO A 62 25.10 10.93 1.87
N GLY A 63 25.30 11.45 0.65
CA GLY A 63 26.24 12.53 0.43
C GLY A 63 26.26 13.01 -1.01
N GLY A 64 26.07 14.31 -1.21
CA GLY A 64 26.46 15.02 -2.43
C GLY A 64 25.31 15.66 -3.19
N ALA A 65 24.99 16.90 -2.84
CA ALA A 65 24.31 17.83 -3.73
C ALA A 65 25.25 18.25 -4.87
N GLY A 66 24.69 18.51 -6.06
CA GLY A 66 25.29 19.44 -7.02
C GLY A 66 25.22 19.01 -8.48
N GLY A 67 24.67 19.90 -9.32
CA GLY A 67 25.20 20.14 -10.67
C GLY A 67 24.34 19.67 -11.83
N ALA A 68 23.84 20.65 -12.59
CA ALA A 68 23.10 20.49 -13.83
C ALA A 68 23.99 20.15 -15.04
N GLY A 69 23.35 19.61 -16.10
CA GLY A 69 23.73 19.84 -17.49
C GLY A 69 24.36 18.67 -18.25
N GLY A 70 23.88 18.42 -19.47
CA GLY A 70 24.62 17.69 -20.51
C GLY A 70 23.85 16.58 -21.21
N ALA A 71 23.64 16.75 -22.52
CA ALA A 71 22.95 15.84 -23.42
C ALA A 71 23.80 14.66 -23.90
N GLY A 72 23.12 13.62 -24.41
CA GLY A 72 23.61 12.74 -25.47
C GLY A 72 24.45 11.53 -25.03
N GLY A 73 24.12 10.35 -25.58
CA GLY A 73 24.97 9.17 -25.51
C GLY A 73 24.20 7.86 -25.44
N ALA A 74 24.02 7.22 -26.58
CA ALA A 74 23.61 5.83 -26.70
C ALA A 74 24.69 4.87 -26.14
N GLY A 75 24.26 3.68 -25.71
CA GLY A 75 25.12 2.50 -25.65
C GLY A 75 25.59 2.12 -24.25
N GLY A 76 25.09 0.98 -23.78
CA GLY A 76 25.61 0.33 -22.58
C GLY A 76 24.61 -0.67 -22.01
N ALA A 77 24.49 -1.85 -22.64
CA ALA A 77 23.89 -3.01 -22.02
C ALA A 77 24.75 -3.45 -20.84
N GLY A 78 24.58 -2.77 -19.70
CA GLY A 78 25.25 -3.08 -18.44
C GLY A 78 24.59 -4.29 -17.79
N GLY A 79 24.91 -5.48 -18.31
CA GLY A 79 24.56 -6.77 -17.70
C GLY A 79 25.36 -7.02 -16.43
N GLY A 80 25.23 -6.16 -15.42
CA GLY A 80 25.65 -6.49 -14.08
C GLY A 80 24.86 -7.71 -13.56
N PRO A 81 25.41 -8.48 -12.61
CA PRO A 81 24.70 -9.63 -12.05
C PRO A 81 23.35 -9.18 -11.50
N ARG A 82 22.27 -9.75 -12.04
CA ARG A 82 20.90 -9.48 -11.64
C ARG A 82 20.65 -10.04 -10.24
N ALA A 83 20.81 -9.21 -9.22
CA ALA A 83 20.50 -9.57 -7.85
C ALA A 83 18.99 -9.47 -7.61
N TRP A 84 18.43 -10.44 -6.89
CA TRP A 84 17.04 -10.41 -6.47
C TRP A 84 16.96 -10.09 -4.99
N ARG A 85 16.11 -9.14 -4.63
CA ARG A 85 15.73 -8.85 -3.25
C ARG A 85 14.40 -9.52 -2.94
N VAL A 86 14.31 -10.08 -1.73
CA VAL A 86 13.09 -10.65 -1.16
C VAL A 86 12.66 -9.79 0.03
N VAL A 87 11.43 -9.30 0.02
CA VAL A 87 10.84 -8.49 1.10
C VAL A 87 9.65 -9.23 1.71
N ALA A 88 9.59 -9.29 3.04
CA ALA A 88 8.46 -9.91 3.74
C ALA A 88 7.23 -8.99 3.71
N VAL A 89 6.10 -9.53 3.27
CA VAL A 89 4.83 -8.80 3.15
C VAL A 89 3.77 -9.47 4.03
N SER A 90 2.89 -8.67 4.59
CA SER A 90 1.75 -9.18 5.36
C SER A 90 0.55 -8.25 5.27
N SER A 91 -0.64 -8.84 5.35
CA SER A 91 -1.92 -8.15 5.53
C SER A 91 -2.30 -7.94 7.00
N ALA A 92 -1.54 -8.47 7.97
CA ALA A 92 -1.81 -8.27 9.40
C ALA A 92 -1.66 -6.80 9.80
N ARG A 93 -2.64 -6.25 10.53
CA ARG A 93 -2.67 -4.84 10.97
C ARG A 93 -3.02 -4.75 12.44
N LEU A 94 -2.64 -3.64 13.08
CA LEU A 94 -3.17 -3.28 14.39
C LEU A 94 -4.64 -2.86 14.27
N CYS A 95 -5.46 -3.34 15.19
CA CYS A 95 -6.87 -2.98 15.22
C CYS A 95 -7.04 -1.51 15.64
N ALA A 96 -7.51 -0.66 14.72
CA ALA A 96 -7.77 0.75 15.00
C ALA A 96 -8.88 0.96 16.04
N ARG A 97 -9.88 0.06 16.13
CA ARG A 97 -10.91 0.11 17.18
C ARG A 97 -10.34 -0.25 18.55
N TYR A 98 -9.44 -1.22 18.61
CA TYR A 98 -8.77 -1.60 19.84
C TYR A 98 -7.93 -0.46 20.41
N GLN A 99 -7.25 0.32 19.55
CA GLN A 99 -6.51 1.51 19.99
C GLN A 99 -7.40 2.56 20.69
N ARG A 100 -8.72 2.52 20.50
CA ARG A 100 -9.70 3.43 21.15
C ARG A 100 -10.44 2.79 22.32
N GLY A 101 -10.24 1.51 22.60
CA GLY A 101 -11.00 0.77 23.61
C GLY A 101 -12.35 0.21 23.11
N ASP A 102 -12.63 0.31 21.81
CA ASP A 102 -13.94 -0.03 21.23
C ASP A 102 -13.97 -1.42 20.55
N CYS A 103 -13.10 -2.35 20.95
CA CYS A 103 -12.99 -3.66 20.27
C CYS A 103 -12.79 -4.81 21.25
N GLN A 104 -13.73 -5.76 21.23
CA GLN A 104 -13.68 -6.98 22.05
C GLN A 104 -13.03 -8.15 21.29
N ALA A 105 -13.38 -8.37 20.03
CA ALA A 105 -12.75 -9.36 19.16
C ALA A 105 -12.83 -8.92 17.68
N CYS A 106 -11.78 -9.18 16.91
CA CYS A 106 -11.75 -9.01 15.46
C CYS A 106 -10.59 -9.82 14.84
N ASP A 107 -10.38 -9.69 13.54
CA ASP A 107 -9.32 -10.31 12.75
C ASP A 107 -8.02 -9.48 12.69
N GLN A 108 -7.88 -8.46 13.55
CA GLN A 108 -6.70 -7.58 13.62
C GLN A 108 -6.04 -7.67 14.99
N LEU A 109 -4.74 -7.33 15.04
CA LEU A 109 -3.93 -7.45 16.25
C LEU A 109 -4.36 -6.42 17.31
N HIS A 110 -4.67 -6.93 18.49
CA HIS A 110 -4.96 -6.16 19.70
C HIS A 110 -3.64 -5.93 20.46
N LEU A 111 -2.83 -4.99 19.98
CA LEU A 111 -1.55 -4.61 20.57
C LEU A 111 -1.44 -3.10 20.72
N CYS A 112 -0.75 -2.63 21.75
CA CYS A 112 -0.44 -1.23 21.96
C CYS A 112 0.44 -0.70 20.83
N ARG A 113 -0.05 0.28 20.06
CA ARG A 113 0.74 0.94 19.00
C ARG A 113 2.07 1.49 19.52
N ARG A 114 2.08 2.13 20.70
CA ARG A 114 3.31 2.70 21.29
C ARG A 114 4.32 1.61 21.66
N HIS A 115 3.86 0.44 22.12
CA HIS A 115 4.73 -0.71 22.41
C HIS A 115 5.37 -1.27 21.14
N MET A 116 4.59 -1.40 20.06
CA MET A 116 5.12 -1.83 18.75
C MET A 116 6.14 -0.84 18.18
N LEU A 117 6.01 0.44 18.48
CA LEU A 117 7.00 1.47 18.14
C LEU A 117 8.15 1.59 19.15
N GLY A 118 8.12 0.82 20.25
CA GLY A 118 9.12 0.88 21.30
C GLY A 118 9.08 2.15 22.16
N LYS A 119 7.99 2.91 22.11
CA LYS A 119 7.78 4.22 22.77
C LYS A 119 6.76 4.20 23.91
N CYS A 120 6.32 3.01 24.36
CA CYS A 120 5.40 2.95 25.49
C CYS A 120 6.18 3.28 26.78
N PRO A 121 5.75 4.26 27.59
CA PRO A 121 6.43 4.59 28.85
C PRO A 121 6.36 3.44 29.87
N ASN A 122 5.39 2.54 29.68
CA ASN A 122 5.10 1.42 30.59
C ASN A 122 5.72 0.12 30.08
N ARG A 123 6.94 0.19 29.53
CA ARG A 123 7.61 -0.94 28.86
C ARG A 123 7.73 -2.17 29.76
N ASP A 124 8.02 -1.94 31.03
CA ASP A 124 8.35 -3.01 31.99
C ASP A 124 7.23 -3.28 33.00
N CYS A 125 6.11 -2.57 32.89
CA CYS A 125 4.98 -2.69 33.83
C CYS A 125 3.66 -2.79 33.06
N TRP A 126 3.21 -4.02 32.82
CA TRP A 126 1.93 -4.31 32.14
C TRP A 126 0.70 -3.68 32.82
N SER A 127 0.80 -3.29 34.10
CA SER A 127 -0.34 -2.80 34.89
C SER A 127 -0.77 -1.36 34.61
N THR A 128 0.02 -0.58 33.86
CA THR A 128 -0.27 0.85 33.65
C THR A 128 -0.68 1.19 32.22
N CYS A 129 -0.45 0.31 31.24
CA CYS A 129 -0.98 0.48 29.89
C CYS A 129 -2.34 -0.21 29.76
N THR A 130 -3.36 0.51 29.30
CA THR A 130 -4.69 -0.07 29.05
C THR A 130 -4.75 -0.95 27.79
N LEU A 131 -3.70 -0.91 26.96
CA LEU A 131 -3.58 -1.70 25.73
C LEU A 131 -2.57 -2.83 25.93
N SER A 132 -2.86 -4.00 25.38
CA SER A 132 -2.04 -5.21 25.51
C SER A 132 -0.65 -5.02 24.92
N HIS A 133 0.37 -5.48 25.64
CA HIS A 133 1.73 -5.64 25.15
C HIS A 133 2.04 -7.09 24.75
N ASP A 134 1.12 -8.01 25.01
CA ASP A 134 1.32 -9.44 24.82
C ASP A 134 0.81 -9.93 23.45
N ILE A 135 1.73 -10.49 22.66
CA ILE A 135 1.43 -11.10 21.36
C ILE A 135 0.76 -12.49 21.51
N HIS A 136 0.78 -13.06 22.71
CA HIS A 136 0.27 -14.40 23.02
C HIS A 136 -1.13 -14.40 23.65
N THR A 137 -1.85 -13.26 23.64
CA THR A 137 -3.29 -13.28 23.97
C THR A 137 -4.07 -14.17 22.99
N PRO A 138 -5.19 -14.80 23.40
CA PRO A 138 -5.95 -15.68 22.52
C PRO A 138 -6.37 -15.04 21.19
N VAL A 139 -6.77 -13.76 21.22
CA VAL A 139 -7.13 -12.99 20.01
C VAL A 139 -5.91 -12.82 19.10
N ASN A 140 -4.76 -12.40 19.65
CA ASN A 140 -3.55 -12.19 18.87
C ASN A 140 -2.99 -13.49 18.28
N MET A 141 -2.99 -14.58 19.05
CA MET A 141 -2.56 -15.90 18.56
C MET A 141 -3.41 -16.37 17.39
N GLN A 142 -4.73 -16.18 17.44
CA GLN A 142 -5.62 -16.54 16.34
C GLN A 142 -5.33 -15.71 15.09
N VAL A 143 -5.15 -14.39 15.23
CA VAL A 143 -4.80 -13.50 14.12
C VAL A 143 -3.45 -13.91 13.52
N LEU A 144 -2.41 -14.11 14.34
CA LEU A 144 -1.09 -14.52 13.87
C LEU A 144 -1.14 -15.87 13.14
N LYS A 145 -1.93 -16.83 13.63
CA LYS A 145 -2.14 -18.12 12.96
C LYS A 145 -2.80 -17.95 11.59
N ASN A 146 -3.88 -17.16 11.52
CA ASN A 146 -4.63 -16.90 10.28
C ASN A 146 -3.75 -16.24 9.20
N HIS A 147 -2.81 -15.39 9.59
CA HIS A 147 -1.86 -14.76 8.68
C HIS A 147 -0.57 -15.57 8.43
N GLY A 148 -0.44 -16.79 9.00
CA GLY A 148 0.75 -17.61 8.85
C GLY A 148 2.01 -17.00 9.48
N LEU A 149 1.82 -16.24 10.57
CA LEU A 149 2.85 -15.52 11.35
C LEU A 149 3.12 -16.18 12.72
N PHE A 150 2.58 -17.37 12.93
CA PHE A 150 2.80 -18.12 14.18
C PHE A 150 4.29 -18.43 14.36
N GLY A 151 4.84 -18.12 15.54
CA GLY A 151 6.25 -18.35 15.87
C GLY A 151 7.19 -17.16 15.62
N LEU A 152 6.68 -16.03 15.14
CA LEU A 152 7.40 -14.76 15.21
C LEU A 152 7.47 -14.28 16.66
N ASN A 153 8.64 -13.79 17.08
CA ASN A 153 8.77 -13.08 18.34
C ASN A 153 8.37 -11.60 18.19
N GLU A 154 8.29 -10.89 19.31
CA GLU A 154 7.88 -9.48 19.35
C GLU A 154 8.75 -8.58 18.47
N ALA A 155 10.08 -8.75 18.49
CA ALA A 155 11.00 -7.94 17.69
C ALA A 155 10.80 -8.15 16.17
N GLN A 156 10.61 -9.41 15.76
CA GLN A 156 10.31 -9.75 14.37
C GLN A 156 8.95 -9.21 13.93
N LEU A 157 7.94 -9.29 14.80
CA LEU A 157 6.62 -8.75 14.53
C LEU A 157 6.65 -7.21 14.39
N ARG A 158 7.45 -6.50 15.21
CA ARG A 158 7.64 -5.04 15.05
C ARG A 158 8.16 -4.67 13.67
N ILE A 159 9.19 -5.36 13.17
CA ILE A 159 9.73 -5.14 11.83
C ILE A 159 8.67 -5.40 10.76
N LEU A 160 8.01 -6.55 10.83
CA LEU A 160 7.00 -6.94 9.85
C LEU A 160 5.82 -5.96 9.81
N LEU A 161 5.33 -5.54 10.97
CA LEU A 161 4.22 -4.59 11.04
C LEU A 161 4.66 -3.20 10.57
N LEU A 162 5.81 -2.67 11.01
CA LEU A 162 6.23 -1.32 10.63
C LEU A 162 6.38 -1.16 9.11
N GLN A 163 6.84 -2.21 8.40
CA GLN A 163 6.97 -2.16 6.95
C GLN A 163 5.66 -2.46 6.18
N ASN A 164 4.58 -2.88 6.85
CA ASN A 164 3.32 -3.26 6.19
C ASN A 164 2.10 -2.44 6.64
N ASP A 165 2.09 -1.94 7.88
CA ASP A 165 0.94 -1.30 8.51
C ASP A 165 1.07 0.23 8.50
N PRO A 166 0.24 0.94 7.71
CA PRO A 166 0.26 2.40 7.65
C PRO A 166 -0.01 3.07 9.00
N CYS A 167 -0.66 2.40 9.95
CA CYS A 167 -0.92 2.98 11.27
C CYS A 167 0.36 3.16 12.10
N LEU A 168 1.46 2.48 11.75
CA LEU A 168 2.73 2.61 12.44
C LEU A 168 3.61 3.73 11.89
N LEU A 169 3.26 4.31 10.74
CA LEU A 169 3.95 5.48 10.18
C LEU A 169 3.57 6.77 10.91
N PRO A 170 4.37 7.86 10.75
CA PRO A 170 3.99 9.19 11.19
C PRO A 170 2.66 9.62 10.56
N GLU A 171 1.94 10.49 11.25
CA GLU A 171 0.66 10.99 10.77
C GLU A 171 0.85 11.79 9.46
N VAL A 172 0.06 11.46 8.44
CA VAL A 172 0.06 12.18 7.16
C VAL A 172 -0.64 13.53 7.34
N CYS A 173 -0.01 14.61 6.86
CA CYS A 173 -0.58 15.95 6.90
C CYS A 173 -1.80 16.04 5.97
N LEU A 174 -2.99 16.23 6.55
CA LEU A 174 -4.22 16.35 5.77
C LEU A 174 -4.31 17.67 5.00
N LEU A 175 -3.68 18.74 5.50
CA LEU A 175 -3.64 20.04 4.82
C LEU A 175 -2.75 20.01 3.59
N TYR A 176 -1.59 19.33 3.67
CA TYR A 176 -0.78 19.01 2.49
C TYR A 176 -1.58 18.23 1.45
N ASN A 177 -2.49 17.36 1.92
CA ASN A 177 -3.32 16.55 1.05
C ASN A 177 -4.52 17.31 0.42
N LYS A 178 -4.67 18.63 0.62
CA LYS A 178 -5.73 19.48 0.04
C LYS A 178 -5.15 20.58 -0.86
N GLY A 179 -5.79 20.86 -2.00
CA GLY A 179 -5.38 21.91 -2.94
C GLY A 179 -4.23 21.52 -3.88
N GLU A 180 -4.01 22.27 -4.95
CA GLU A 180 -3.06 21.91 -6.03
C GLU A 180 -1.64 22.46 -5.83
N ALA A 181 -1.45 23.36 -4.85
CA ALA A 181 -0.16 23.96 -4.55
C ALA A 181 0.87 22.94 -4.03
N LEU A 182 2.16 23.27 -4.13
CA LEU A 182 3.28 22.42 -3.70
C LEU A 182 3.12 21.85 -2.28
N TYR A 183 2.64 22.67 -1.34
CA TYR A 183 2.38 22.27 0.06
C TYR A 183 0.89 22.09 0.37
N GLY A 184 0.04 22.03 -0.65
CA GLY A 184 -1.40 22.08 -0.47
C GLY A 184 -1.82 23.31 0.35
N TYR A 185 -2.64 23.09 1.38
CA TYR A 185 -3.07 24.12 2.34
C TYR A 185 -2.21 24.13 3.63
N CYS A 186 -1.06 23.43 3.64
CA CYS A 186 -0.19 23.41 4.80
C CYS A 186 0.68 24.67 4.86
N ASN A 187 0.34 25.58 5.79
CA ASN A 187 1.12 26.81 6.00
C ASN A 187 2.47 26.58 6.70
N LEU A 188 2.66 25.42 7.35
CA LEU A 188 3.91 25.09 8.03
C LEU A 188 5.02 24.64 7.07
N LYS A 189 4.67 24.26 5.83
CA LYS A 189 5.63 23.84 4.78
C LYS A 189 6.64 22.82 5.34
N ASP A 190 7.94 23.07 5.17
CA ASP A 190 9.01 22.18 5.65
C ASP A 190 9.16 22.12 7.18
N LYS A 191 8.52 23.04 7.91
CA LYS A 191 8.46 23.02 9.38
C LYS A 191 7.30 22.18 9.92
N CYS A 192 6.52 21.53 9.05
CA CYS A 192 5.43 20.66 9.49
C CYS A 192 5.98 19.37 10.10
N ASN A 193 5.49 19.00 11.29
CA ASN A 193 5.85 17.75 11.97
C ASN A 193 4.99 16.54 11.52
N LYS A 194 4.21 16.71 10.45
CA LYS A 194 3.38 15.65 9.84
C LYS A 194 3.92 15.31 8.46
N PHE A 195 3.62 14.10 8.01
CA PHE A 195 4.18 13.57 6.78
C PHE A 195 3.56 14.21 5.55
N HIS A 196 4.36 14.93 4.75
CA HIS A 196 3.96 15.54 3.48
C HIS A 196 4.06 14.54 2.33
N VAL A 197 3.18 13.54 2.36
CA VAL A 197 3.09 12.46 1.38
C VAL A 197 1.64 12.23 0.98
N CYS A 198 1.42 11.59 -0.16
CA CYS A 198 0.09 11.23 -0.63
C CYS A 198 -0.58 10.24 0.34
N LYS A 199 -1.67 10.68 0.98
CA LYS A 199 -2.44 9.83 1.93
C LYS A 199 -2.94 8.56 1.25
N SER A 200 -3.43 8.67 0.01
CA SER A 200 -3.94 7.51 -0.73
C SER A 200 -2.82 6.54 -1.08
N PHE A 201 -1.59 7.02 -1.36
CA PHE A 201 -0.45 6.14 -1.64
C PHE A 201 -0.05 5.34 -0.41
N VAL A 202 0.05 5.99 0.76
CA VAL A 202 0.36 5.35 2.03
C VAL A 202 -0.68 4.26 2.38
N ARG A 203 -1.95 4.46 1.98
CA ARG A 203 -3.02 3.47 2.16
C ARG A 203 -3.09 2.40 1.06
N GLY A 204 -2.31 2.52 -0.01
CA GLY A 204 -2.40 1.63 -1.18
C GLY A 204 -3.62 1.87 -2.07
N GLU A 205 -4.23 3.06 -1.99
CA GLU A 205 -5.48 3.47 -2.64
C GLU A 205 -5.28 4.58 -3.69
N CYS A 206 -4.04 4.99 -3.97
CA CYS A 206 -3.77 6.04 -4.97
C CYS A 206 -4.00 5.51 -6.39
N ARG A 207 -5.00 6.07 -7.08
CA ARG A 207 -5.41 5.72 -8.44
C ARG A 207 -4.90 6.69 -9.51
N LEU A 208 -4.00 7.60 -9.16
CA LEU A 208 -3.47 8.62 -10.08
C LEU A 208 -2.09 8.19 -10.62
N PRO A 209 -1.93 7.92 -11.93
CA PRO A 209 -0.64 7.46 -12.48
C PRO A 209 0.43 8.54 -12.35
N LYS A 210 0.03 9.80 -12.51
CA LYS A 210 0.85 11.01 -12.33
C LYS A 210 0.35 11.80 -11.12
N CYS A 211 0.43 11.20 -9.94
CA CYS A 211 0.02 11.87 -8.71
C CYS A 211 0.88 13.11 -8.46
N LYS A 212 0.25 14.27 -8.23
CA LYS A 212 0.95 15.53 -7.91
C LYS A 212 1.53 15.56 -6.50
N ARG A 213 1.21 14.57 -5.67
CA ARG A 213 1.65 14.46 -4.28
C ARG A 213 2.80 13.49 -4.17
N SER A 214 3.71 13.75 -3.23
CA SER A 214 4.88 12.92 -3.04
C SER A 214 4.50 11.49 -2.66
N HIS A 215 5.06 10.52 -3.39
CA HIS A 215 5.06 9.10 -3.04
C HIS A 215 6.38 8.67 -2.39
N GLN A 216 7.27 9.63 -2.09
CA GLN A 216 8.58 9.37 -1.49
C GLN A 216 8.51 9.51 0.03
N LEU A 217 8.55 8.38 0.73
CA LEU A 217 8.50 8.27 2.18
C LEU A 217 9.87 8.48 2.83
N THR A 218 10.95 8.47 2.06
CA THR A 218 12.34 8.55 2.56
C THR A 218 13.13 9.69 1.93
N HIS A 219 12.44 10.70 1.37
CA HIS A 219 13.07 11.93 0.90
C HIS A 219 13.68 12.73 2.07
N ALA A 220 14.61 13.65 1.82
CA ALA A 220 15.39 14.33 2.86
C ALA A 220 14.55 14.92 4.02
N SER A 221 13.49 15.68 3.70
CA SER A 221 12.58 16.26 4.70
C SER A 221 11.77 15.22 5.48
N ALA A 222 11.43 14.10 4.82
CA ALA A 222 10.80 12.96 5.46
C ALA A 222 11.76 12.22 6.40
N LEU A 223 13.03 12.08 6.00
CA LEU A 223 14.05 11.37 6.78
C LEU A 223 14.30 12.01 8.14
N THR A 224 14.40 13.35 8.20
CA THR A 224 14.53 14.09 9.47
C THR A 224 13.36 13.78 10.40
N LEU A 225 12.12 13.85 9.90
CA LEU A 225 10.94 13.52 10.70
C LEU A 225 10.96 12.06 11.21
N LEU A 226 11.39 11.11 10.37
CA LEU A 226 11.49 9.71 10.76
C LEU A 226 12.55 9.49 11.84
N GLN A 227 13.69 10.18 11.75
CA GLN A 227 14.79 10.14 12.72
C GLN A 227 14.40 10.78 14.05
N ASP A 228 13.77 11.96 14.02
CA ASP A 228 13.26 12.64 15.22
C ASP A 228 12.21 11.78 15.95
N GLN A 229 11.45 10.99 15.19
CA GLN A 229 10.50 10.02 15.70
C GLN A 229 11.14 8.65 16.02
N GLY A 230 12.46 8.48 15.93
CA GLY A 230 13.15 7.23 16.27
C GLY A 230 12.62 6.00 15.53
N LEU A 231 12.13 6.15 14.31
CA LEU A 231 11.60 5.03 13.52
C LEU A 231 12.74 4.21 12.89
N ASN A 232 12.50 2.91 12.72
CA ASN A 232 13.43 2.04 12.01
C ASN A 232 13.41 2.39 10.51
N ILE A 233 14.39 3.18 10.06
CA ILE A 233 14.50 3.63 8.67
C ILE A 233 14.52 2.47 7.66
N PRO A 234 15.25 1.35 7.90
CA PRO A 234 15.18 0.18 7.00
C PRO A 234 13.76 -0.35 6.79
N SER A 235 12.93 -0.45 7.84
CA SER A 235 11.52 -0.85 7.71
C SER A 235 10.69 0.16 6.93
N VAL A 236 10.97 1.47 7.02
CA VAL A 236 10.26 2.48 6.22
C VAL A 236 10.67 2.41 4.75
N ILE A 237 11.94 2.10 4.45
CA ILE A 237 12.38 1.79 3.08
C ILE A 237 11.64 0.56 2.56
N ASN A 238 11.48 -0.49 3.38
CA ASN A 238 10.69 -1.66 2.99
C ASN A 238 9.23 -1.30 2.73
N PHE A 239 8.64 -0.43 3.55
CA PHE A 239 7.30 0.11 3.31
C PHE A 239 7.21 0.82 1.97
N GLN A 240 8.19 1.68 1.65
CA GLN A 240 8.27 2.35 0.34
C GLN A 240 8.28 1.34 -0.80
N ILE A 241 9.12 0.30 -0.71
CA ILE A 241 9.21 -0.76 -1.73
C ILE A 241 7.84 -1.45 -1.92
N ILE A 242 7.21 -1.85 -0.82
CA ILE A 242 5.91 -2.54 -0.83
C ILE A 242 4.81 -1.63 -1.40
N SER A 243 4.75 -0.36 -0.97
CA SER A 243 3.76 0.59 -1.46
C SER A 243 3.95 0.95 -2.93
N THR A 244 5.19 1.11 -3.39
CA THR A 244 5.49 1.31 -4.82
C THR A 244 4.99 0.12 -5.65
N TYR A 245 5.29 -1.11 -5.20
CA TYR A 245 4.79 -2.31 -5.88
C TYR A 245 3.25 -2.36 -5.93
N LYS A 246 2.58 -2.12 -4.80
CA LYS A 246 1.11 -2.11 -4.72
C LYS A 246 0.50 -1.04 -5.61
N HIS A 247 1.10 0.14 -5.66
CA HIS A 247 0.65 1.23 -6.52
C HIS A 247 0.78 0.86 -8.01
N MET A 248 1.92 0.31 -8.44
CA MET A 248 2.09 -0.17 -9.82
C MET A 248 1.11 -1.29 -10.17
N LYS A 249 0.91 -2.25 -9.26
CA LYS A 249 -0.05 -3.35 -9.43
C LYS A 249 -1.48 -2.83 -9.58
N LEU A 250 -1.89 -1.87 -8.73
CA LEU A 250 -3.20 -1.24 -8.83
C LEU A 250 -3.40 -0.55 -10.18
N HIS A 251 -2.40 0.21 -10.65
CA HIS A 251 -2.47 0.88 -11.94
C HIS A 251 -2.61 -0.10 -13.10
N LYS A 252 -1.80 -1.15 -13.13
CA LYS A 252 -1.91 -2.21 -14.14
C LYS A 252 -3.30 -2.86 -14.13
N MET A 253 -3.90 -3.05 -12.94
CA MET A 253 -5.26 -3.58 -12.84
C MET A 253 -6.32 -2.62 -13.39
N LEU A 254 -6.18 -1.32 -13.15
CA LEU A 254 -7.11 -0.30 -13.66
C LEU A 254 -6.99 -0.15 -15.18
N GLU A 255 -5.78 -0.07 -15.73
CA GLU A 255 -5.54 -0.01 -17.18
C GLU A 255 -6.13 -1.22 -17.91
N ASN A 256 -6.01 -2.42 -17.33
CA ASN A 256 -6.61 -3.63 -17.90
C ASN A 256 -8.15 -3.61 -17.85
N GLN A 257 -8.76 -3.00 -16.83
CA GLN A 257 -10.20 -2.84 -16.75
C GLN A 257 -10.72 -1.86 -17.81
N ASP A 258 -10.05 -0.73 -18.00
CA ASP A 258 -10.39 0.27 -19.01
C ASP A 258 -10.27 -0.31 -20.43
N ASN A 259 -9.22 -1.10 -20.70
CA ASN A 259 -9.04 -1.80 -21.97
C ASN A 259 -10.10 -2.89 -22.22
N SER A 260 -10.52 -3.60 -21.18
CA SER A 260 -11.56 -4.63 -21.30
C SER A 260 -12.95 -4.02 -21.51
N ALA A 261 -13.25 -2.91 -20.83
CA ALA A 261 -14.50 -2.17 -20.98
C ALA A 261 -14.62 -1.55 -22.38
N SER A 262 -13.57 -0.88 -22.85
CA SER A 262 -13.53 -0.29 -24.20
C SER A 262 -13.63 -1.34 -25.31
N SER A 263 -13.06 -2.54 -25.11
CA SER A 263 -13.18 -3.66 -26.07
C SER A 263 -14.60 -4.24 -26.13
N ALA A 264 -15.30 -4.31 -24.99
CA ALA A 264 -16.69 -4.76 -24.91
C ALA A 264 -17.66 -3.75 -25.56
N GLU A 265 -17.42 -2.45 -25.36
CA GLU A 265 -18.18 -1.37 -26.01
C GLU A 265 -17.97 -1.37 -27.54
N TYR A 266 -16.75 -1.62 -28.02
CA TYR A 266 -16.44 -1.72 -29.44
C TYR A 266 -17.09 -2.94 -30.11
N ALA A 267 -17.11 -4.10 -29.43
CA ALA A 267 -17.78 -5.31 -29.92
C ALA A 267 -19.31 -5.12 -30.06
N GLN A 268 -19.94 -4.43 -29.10
CA GLN A 268 -21.37 -4.10 -29.14
C GLN A 268 -21.71 -3.02 -30.19
N GLY A 269 -20.73 -2.22 -30.62
CA GLY A 269 -20.89 -1.25 -31.72
C GLY A 269 -20.85 -1.88 -33.12
N LEU A 270 -20.09 -2.97 -33.29
CA LEU A 270 -20.00 -3.72 -34.55
C LEU A 270 -21.24 -4.58 -34.82
N GLU A 271 -21.90 -5.09 -33.76
CA GLU A 271 -23.14 -5.87 -33.90
C GLU A 271 -24.36 -5.03 -34.32
N LYS A 272 -24.31 -3.70 -34.20
CA LYS A 272 -25.40 -2.80 -34.61
C LYS A 272 -25.26 -2.21 -36.02
N GLN A 273 -24.17 -2.50 -36.73
CA GLN A 273 -23.97 -2.03 -38.13
C GLN A 273 -24.24 -3.09 -39.20
N GLY A 274 -24.47 -4.35 -38.81
CA GLY A 274 -25.05 -5.36 -39.69
C GLY A 274 -26.53 -5.53 -39.37
N VAL A 275 -27.40 -5.48 -40.38
CA VAL A 275 -28.87 -5.70 -40.31
C VAL A 275 -29.70 -4.45 -40.04
N HIS A 276 -30.00 -3.67 -41.10
CA HIS A 276 -31.38 -3.44 -41.58
C HIS A 276 -31.42 -2.40 -42.71
N VAL A 277 -31.80 -2.79 -43.93
CA VAL A 277 -32.74 -2.03 -44.77
C VAL A 277 -33.54 -3.00 -45.64
N ALA A 278 -34.81 -3.26 -45.27
CA ALA A 278 -35.90 -3.59 -46.20
C ALA A 278 -37.28 -3.51 -45.50
N GLY A 279 -38.20 -2.71 -46.06
CA GLY A 279 -39.68 -2.81 -45.98
C GLY A 279 -40.37 -2.18 -44.77
N ALA A 280 -40.97 -0.98 -44.88
CA ALA A 280 -42.38 -0.68 -45.26
C ALA A 280 -43.29 -0.51 -44.03
N ALA A 281 -43.77 0.71 -43.69
CA ALA A 281 -45.07 1.34 -44.05
C ALA A 281 -46.28 0.51 -43.59
N GLU A 282 -47.36 0.99 -42.94
CA GLU A 282 -47.93 2.31 -42.70
C GLU A 282 -49.07 2.15 -41.66
N ALA A 283 -49.53 3.24 -41.04
CA ALA A 283 -50.96 3.60 -40.79
C ALA A 283 -51.19 4.34 -39.45
N SER A 284 -51.62 5.60 -39.55
CA SER A 284 -52.38 6.36 -38.53
C SER A 284 -53.90 6.20 -38.80
N PRO A 285 -54.84 6.69 -37.95
CA PRO A 285 -55.18 8.12 -37.92
C PRO A 285 -55.74 8.76 -36.61
N LEU A 286 -55.56 10.10 -36.52
CA LEU A 286 -56.48 11.21 -36.11
C LEU A 286 -57.10 11.26 -34.69
N ALA A 287 -56.70 12.22 -33.85
CA ALA A 287 -57.23 13.60 -33.64
C ALA A 287 -58.37 13.68 -32.58
N SER A 288 -58.27 14.49 -31.51
CA SER A 288 -58.76 15.88 -31.49
C SER A 288 -58.34 16.64 -30.21
N VAL A 289 -58.04 17.94 -30.34
CA VAL A 289 -57.98 18.99 -29.29
C VAL A 289 -59.09 20.02 -29.64
N PRO A 290 -59.63 20.90 -28.76
CA PRO A 290 -58.85 22.00 -28.14
C PRO A 290 -59.31 22.53 -26.75
N ALA A 291 -58.43 23.35 -26.12
CA ALA A 291 -58.69 24.62 -25.38
C ALA A 291 -59.59 24.60 -24.10
N GLN A 292 -59.40 25.38 -23.03
CA GLN A 292 -58.56 26.55 -22.70
C GLN A 292 -58.62 26.83 -21.16
N SER A 293 -57.52 27.39 -20.63
CA SER A 293 -57.35 28.37 -19.54
C SER A 293 -58.41 28.62 -18.45
N ALA A 294 -57.95 28.65 -17.18
CA ALA A 294 -58.25 29.75 -16.23
C ALA A 294 -57.25 29.79 -15.04
N LYS A 295 -57.14 30.97 -14.43
CA LYS A 295 -56.06 31.51 -13.58
C LYS A 295 -56.14 31.11 -12.09
N LYS A 296 -54.96 31.18 -11.46
CA LYS A 296 -54.59 31.43 -10.02
C LYS A 296 -55.56 32.36 -9.23
N PRO A 297 -55.62 32.36 -7.86
CA PRO A 297 -54.44 32.68 -7.01
C PRO A 297 -54.34 32.13 -5.55
N HIS A 298 -53.11 32.28 -5.03
CA HIS A 298 -52.55 32.42 -3.67
C HIS A 298 -53.38 32.25 -2.39
N THR A 299 -52.74 31.62 -1.38
CA THR A 299 -52.42 32.06 0.02
C THR A 299 -52.12 30.78 0.82
N GLY A 300 -51.27 30.67 1.84
CA GLY A 300 -50.41 31.54 2.64
C GLY A 300 -49.58 30.61 3.57
N LYS A 301 -48.45 31.12 4.04
CA LYS A 301 -47.44 30.51 4.95
C LYS A 301 -47.98 30.25 6.37
N PRO A 302 -47.22 29.64 7.33
CA PRO A 302 -45.76 29.56 7.50
C PRO A 302 -45.09 28.27 7.02
#